data_AF-A0A7X6SSF6-F1
#
_entry.id   AF-A0A7X6SSF6-F1
#
_cell.length_a   1.000
_cell.length_b   1.000
_cell.length_c   1.000
_cell.angle_alpha   90.00
_cell.angle_beta   90.00
_cell.angle_gamma   90.00
#
_symmetry.space_group_name_H-M   'P 1'
#
loop_
_entity.id
_entity.type
_entity.pdbx_description
1 polymer ?
#
loop_
_entity_poly.entity_id
_entity_poly.type
_entity_poly.pdbx_seq_one_letter_code
_entity_poly.pdbx_strand_id
1 'polypeptide(L)'
;ILLQFFAVLLFSAIGGLIPATLFFLAVTFSPGSQTIASTVGWIQQCSSLGQFLGPPAVAWVVNLLGGWQWSWVGTMVFALLGLVMVWQLKLSNVVHRAQ
;
A
#
# COMPACT_ATOMS: atom_id res chain seq x y z
N ILE A 1 -24.07 13.30 5.35
CA ILE A 1 -23.48 13.55 4.01
C ILE A 1 -22.13 14.27 4.09
N LEU A 2 -22.03 15.48 4.65
CA LEU A 2 -20.74 16.24 4.66
C LEU A 2 -19.57 15.46 5.29
N LEU A 3 -19.78 14.83 6.46
CA LEU A 3 -18.75 14.01 7.10
C LEU A 3 -18.30 12.81 6.25
N GLN A 4 -19.25 12.11 5.62
CA GLN A 4 -18.97 10.97 4.74
C GLN A 4 -18.19 11.43 3.50
N PHE A 5 -18.59 12.57 2.92
CA PHE A 5 -17.91 13.14 1.78
C PHE A 5 -16.48 13.54 2.11
N PHE A 6 -16.27 14.22 3.25
CA PHE A 6 -14.93 14.57 3.73
C PHE A 6 -14.08 13.33 3.99
N ALA A 7 -14.65 12.28 4.60
CA ALA A 7 -13.95 11.02 4.83
C ALA A 7 -13.52 10.35 3.52
N VAL A 8 -14.39 10.33 2.50
CA VAL A 8 -14.06 9.81 1.16
C VAL A 8 -12.97 10.65 0.47
N LEU A 9 -13.03 11.98 0.59
CA LEU A 9 -11.98 12.86 0.05
C LEU A 9 -10.64 12.60 0.71
N LEU A 10 -10.60 12.49 2.03
CA LEU A 10 -9.37 12.21 2.78
C LEU A 10 -8.81 10.83 2.42
N PHE A 11 -9.69 9.81 2.38
CA PHE A 11 -9.32 8.46 1.97
C PHE A 11 -8.75 8.43 0.55
N SER A 12 -9.37 9.13 -0.39
CA SER A 12 -8.92 9.23 -1.78
C SER A 12 -7.59 9.99 -1.91
N ALA A 13 -7.45 11.12 -1.21
CA ALA A 13 -6.22 11.91 -1.20
C ALA A 13 -5.04 11.08 -0.67
N ILE A 14 -5.20 10.42 0.49
CA ILE A 14 -4.17 9.56 1.07
C ILE A 14 -3.91 8.36 0.15
N GLY A 15 -4.96 7.71 -0.35
CA GLY A 15 -4.86 6.56 -1.25
C GLY A 15 -4.11 6.87 -2.54
N GLY A 16 -4.26 8.08 -3.10
CA GLY A 16 -3.53 8.54 -4.29
C GLY A 16 -2.07 8.89 -4.04
N LEU A 17 -1.72 9.35 -2.82
CA LEU A 17 -0.34 9.66 -2.46
C LEU A 17 0.55 8.41 -2.39
N ILE A 18 0.00 7.25 -2.05
CA ILE A 18 0.75 5.99 -1.93
C ILE A 18 1.39 5.58 -3.28
N PRO A 19 0.66 5.36 -4.38
CA PRO A 19 1.28 5.02 -5.66
C PRO A 19 2.15 6.15 -6.20
N ALA A 20 1.77 7.42 -6.02
CA ALA A 20 2.57 8.56 -6.48
C ALA A 20 3.96 8.58 -5.82
N THR A 21 4.03 8.35 -4.51
CA THR A 21 5.31 8.26 -3.79
C THR A 21 6.09 7.01 -4.18
N LEU A 22 5.45 5.85 -4.33
CA LEU A 22 6.14 4.63 -4.77
C LEU A 22 6.78 4.77 -6.16
N PHE A 23 6.06 5.33 -7.14
CA PHE A 23 6.62 5.54 -8.48
C PHE A 23 7.75 6.58 -8.47
N PHE A 24 7.62 7.66 -7.68
CA PHE A 24 8.71 8.61 -7.48
C PHE A 24 9.96 7.93 -6.91
N LEU A 25 9.79 7.16 -5.83
CA LEU A 25 10.88 6.43 -5.19
C LEU A 25 11.50 5.37 -6.10
N ALA A 26 10.70 4.71 -6.95
CA ALA A 26 11.18 3.73 -7.93
C ALA A 26 12.26 4.31 -8.84
N VAL A 27 12.04 5.55 -9.30
CA VAL A 27 12.99 6.26 -10.16
C VAL A 27 14.20 6.72 -9.34
N THR A 28 13.94 7.38 -8.20
CA THR A 28 15.00 7.98 -7.36
C THR A 28 15.95 6.95 -6.73
N PHE A 29 15.45 5.78 -6.34
CA PHE A 29 16.22 4.73 -5.66
C PHE A 29 16.58 3.54 -6.56
N SER A 30 16.31 3.63 -7.87
CA SER A 30 16.84 2.64 -8.81
C SER A 30 18.38 2.64 -8.80
N PRO A 31 19.04 1.47 -8.76
CA PRO A 31 20.52 1.40 -8.75
C PRO A 31 21.21 2.05 -9.96
N GLY A 32 20.49 2.18 -11.07
CA GLY A 32 20.95 2.86 -12.27
C GLY A 32 19.85 3.00 -13.32
N SER A 33 20.07 3.86 -14.32
CA SER A 33 19.07 4.19 -15.35
C SER A 33 18.50 2.98 -16.09
N GLN A 34 19.32 1.96 -16.32
CA GLN A 34 18.93 0.70 -16.99
C GLN A 34 17.95 -0.15 -16.16
N THR A 35 17.89 0.05 -14.84
CA THR A 35 17.08 -0.75 -13.90
C THR A 35 15.77 -0.09 -13.50
N ILE A 36 15.54 1.17 -13.91
CA ILE A 36 14.29 1.91 -13.63
C ILE A 36 13.08 1.13 -14.13
N ALA A 37 13.13 0.67 -15.39
CA ALA A 37 12.03 -0.07 -16.01
C ALA A 37 11.70 -1.36 -15.24
N SER A 38 12.72 -2.12 -14.83
CA SER A 38 12.54 -3.33 -14.02
C SER A 38 11.98 -3.01 -12.63
N THR A 39 12.44 -1.93 -11.99
CA THR A 39 11.96 -1.49 -10.66
C THR A 39 10.49 -1.09 -10.71
N VAL A 40 10.11 -0.28 -11.71
CA VAL A 40 8.72 0.11 -11.97
C VAL A 40 7.86 -1.11 -12.35
N GLY A 41 8.40 -2.04 -13.14
CA GLY A 41 7.74 -3.29 -13.49
C GLY A 41 7.38 -4.13 -12.26
N TRP A 42 8.30 -4.26 -11.29
CA TRP A 42 8.01 -4.92 -10.01
C TRP A 42 6.91 -4.23 -9.22
N ILE A 43 6.96 -2.90 -9.12
CA ILE A 43 5.90 -2.13 -8.44
C ILE A 43 4.54 -2.38 -9.10
N GLN A 44 4.49 -2.40 -10.44
CA GLN A 44 3.24 -2.64 -11.16
C GLN A 44 2.74 -4.07 -10.98
N GLN A 45 3.61 -5.08 -11.02
CA GLN A 45 3.21 -6.48 -10.78
C GLN A 45 2.63 -6.65 -9.37
N CYS A 46 3.30 -6.12 -8.34
CA CYS A 46 2.80 -6.13 -6.96
C CYS A 46 1.46 -5.38 -6.84
N SER A 47 1.33 -4.21 -7.49
CA SER A 47 0.09 -3.43 -7.52
C SER A 47 -1.06 -4.19 -8.17
N SER A 48 -0.82 -4.80 -9.33
CA SER A 48 -1.82 -5.61 -10.04
C SER A 48 -2.23 -6.85 -9.24
N LEU A 49 -1.29 -7.50 -8.54
CA LEU A 49 -1.62 -8.60 -7.62
C LEU A 49 -2.53 -8.12 -6.48
N GLY A 50 -2.24 -6.97 -5.88
CA GLY A 50 -3.08 -6.39 -4.83
C GLY A 50 -4.48 -6.02 -5.35
N GLN A 51 -4.58 -5.42 -6.53
CA GLN A 51 -5.86 -5.06 -7.17
C GLN A 51 -6.69 -6.31 -7.53
N PHE A 52 -6.04 -7.40 -7.91
CA PHE A 52 -6.70 -8.67 -8.22
C PHE A 52 -7.15 -9.41 -6.96
N LEU A 53 -6.26 -9.55 -5.97
CA LEU A 53 -6.51 -10.33 -4.74
C LEU A 53 -7.30 -9.57 -3.69
N GLY A 54 -7.24 -8.24 -3.68
CA GLY A 54 -7.88 -7.38 -2.68
C GLY A 54 -9.39 -7.59 -2.58
N PRO A 55 -10.17 -7.43 -3.68
CA PRO A 55 -11.61 -7.62 -3.64
C PRO A 55 -12.04 -9.03 -3.22
N PRO A 56 -11.47 -10.14 -3.75
CA PRO A 56 -11.75 -11.48 -3.26
C PRO A 56 -11.41 -11.69 -1.78
N ALA A 57 -10.27 -11.18 -1.31
CA ALA A 57 -9.88 -11.29 0.09
C ALA A 57 -10.87 -10.55 1.03
N VAL A 58 -11.28 -9.33 0.67
CA VAL A 58 -12.29 -8.58 1.43
C VAL A 58 -13.65 -9.28 1.42
N ALA A 59 -14.08 -9.80 0.26
CA ALA A 59 -15.33 -10.54 0.16
C ALA A 59 -15.31 -11.80 1.05
N TRP A 60 -14.18 -12.50 1.13
CA TRP A 60 -14.02 -13.64 2.03
C TRP A 60 -14.13 -13.23 3.50
N VAL A 61 -13.47 -12.14 3.91
CA VAL A 61 -13.58 -11.60 5.28
C VAL A 61 -15.02 -11.20 5.62
N VAL A 62 -15.73 -10.56 4.69
CA VAL A 62 -17.14 -10.17 4.85
C VAL A 62 -18.05 -11.39 5.03
N ASN A 63 -17.79 -12.47 4.28
CA ASN A 63 -18.52 -13.73 4.43
C ASN A 63 -18.31 -14.35 5.82
N LEU A 64 -17.07 -14.37 6.31
CA LEU A 64 -16.73 -14.90 7.63
C LEU A 64 -17.32 -14.07 8.79
N LEU A 65 -17.33 -12.74 8.66
CA LEU A 65 -17.80 -11.83 9.72
C LEU A 65 -19.30 -11.48 9.61
N GLY A 66 -20.00 -12.04 8.63
CA GLY A 66 -21.46 -11.95 8.51
C GLY A 66 -21.99 -10.57 8.10
N GLY A 67 -21.20 -9.75 7.39
CA GLY A 67 -21.73 -8.50 6.83
C GLY A 67 -20.72 -7.50 6.30
N TRP A 68 -21.19 -6.62 5.39
CA TRP A 68 -20.37 -5.63 4.67
C TRP A 68 -19.87 -4.48 5.55
N GLN A 69 -20.45 -4.30 6.74
CA GLN A 69 -19.97 -3.34 7.73
C GLN A 69 -18.52 -3.62 8.17
N TRP A 70 -17.99 -4.82 7.92
CA TRP A 70 -16.62 -5.21 8.25
C TRP A 70 -15.63 -5.08 7.10
N SER A 71 -16.06 -4.62 5.91
CA SER A 71 -15.20 -4.49 4.73
C SER A 71 -13.94 -3.64 4.96
N TRP A 72 -14.03 -2.62 5.82
CA TRP A 72 -12.91 -1.74 6.17
C TRP A 72 -11.81 -2.42 6.99
N VAL A 73 -12.09 -3.57 7.63
CA VAL A 73 -11.09 -4.33 8.40
C VAL A 73 -9.96 -4.79 7.49
N GLY A 74 -10.27 -5.25 6.28
CA GLY A 74 -9.25 -5.65 5.30
C GLY A 74 -8.32 -4.48 4.99
N THR A 75 -8.86 -3.32 4.69
CA THR A 75 -8.08 -2.09 4.44
C THR A 75 -7.20 -1.70 5.63
N MET A 76 -7.74 -1.77 6.86
CA MET A 76 -6.95 -1.49 8.08
C MET A 76 -5.80 -2.47 8.27
N VAL A 77 -6.04 -3.77 8.06
CA VAL A 77 -4.99 -4.80 8.15
C VAL A 77 -3.90 -4.54 7.11
N PHE A 78 -4.25 -4.29 5.84
CA PHE A 78 -3.27 -3.98 4.80
C PHE A 78 -2.49 -2.69 5.10
N ALA A 79 -3.16 -1.65 5.62
CA ALA A 79 -2.49 -0.41 6.01
C ALA A 79 -1.50 -0.63 7.16
N LEU A 80 -1.88 -1.39 8.19
CA LEU A 80 -0.99 -1.74 9.30
C LEU A 80 0.21 -2.57 8.82
N LEU A 81 -0.01 -3.56 7.96
CA LEU A 81 1.08 -4.35 7.36
C LEU A 81 2.07 -3.45 6.60
N GLY A 82 1.57 -2.51 5.80
CA GLY A 82 2.41 -1.53 5.11
C GLY A 82 3.23 -0.64 6.06
N LEU A 83 2.60 -0.14 7.14
CA LEU A 83 3.29 0.65 8.17
C LEU A 83 4.39 -0.17 8.87
N VAL A 84 4.11 -1.42 9.21
CA VAL A 84 5.09 -2.34 9.81
C VAL A 84 6.26 -2.58 8.86
N MET A 85 6.01 -2.82 7.57
CA MET A 85 7.07 -3.00 6.57
C MET A 85 7.97 -1.76 6.44
N VAL A 86 7.38 -0.57 6.35
CA VAL A 86 8.15 0.69 6.29
C VAL A 86 8.96 0.90 7.57
N TRP A 87 8.38 0.58 8.73
CA TRP A 87 9.07 0.68 10.01
C TRP A 87 10.26 -0.27 10.10
N GLN A 88 10.10 -1.53 9.68
CA GLN A 88 11.19 -2.51 9.61
C GLN A 88 12.30 -2.06 8.65
N LEU A 89 11.96 -1.57 7.46
CA LEU A 89 12.93 -1.01 6.51
C LEU A 89 13.73 0.15 7.11
N LYS A 90 13.05 1.04 7.84
CA LYS A 90 13.70 2.17 8.53
C LYS A 90 14.65 1.68 9.63
N LEU A 91 14.23 0.69 10.43
CA LEU A 91 15.06 0.12 11.49
C LEU A 91 16.32 -0.55 10.93
N SER A 92 16.19 -1.36 9.87
CA SER A 92 17.34 -2.01 9.23
C SER A 92 18.35 -0.99 8.68
N ASN A 93 17.87 0.11 8.09
CA ASN A 93 18.74 1.20 7.62
C ASN A 93 19.49 1.91 8.75
N VAL A 94 18.88 2.06 9.94
CA VAL A 94 19.53 2.66 11.11
C VAL A 94 20.62 1.75 11.65
N VAL A 95 20.32 0.45 11.76
CA VAL A 95 21.28 -0.56 12.25
C VAL A 95 22.52 -0.62 11.34
N HIS A 96 22.34 -0.65 10.02
CA HIS A 96 23.47 -0.66 9.08
C HIS A 96 24.33 0.63 9.08
N ARG A 97 23.78 1.78 9.49
CA ARG A 97 24.54 3.04 9.60
C ARG A 97 25.25 3.21 10.95
N ALA A 98 24.85 2.44 11.96
CA ALA A 98 25.45 2.47 13.30
C ALA A 98 26.64 1.51 13.44
N GLN A 99 26.88 0.65 12.44
CA GLN A 99 28.07 -0.19 12.29
C GLN A 99 29.09 0.50 11.38
#